data_AF-A0A960F6Q5-F1
#
_entry.id   AF-A0A960F6Q5-F1
#
_cell.length_a   1.000
_cell.length_b   1.000
_cell.length_c   1.000
_cell.angle_alpha   90.00
_cell.angle_beta   90.00
_cell.angle_gamma   90.00
#
_symmetry.space_group_name_H-M   'P 1'
#
loop_
_entity.id
_entity.type
_entity.pdbx_description
1 polymer ?
#
loop_
_entity_poly.entity_id
_entity_poly.type
_entity_poly.pdbx_seq_one_letter_code
_entity_poly.pdbx_strand_id
1 'polypeptide(L)' 'MGSLGTGELVIILVILLVIFGGSQLPKLARSLGEAQKEFKKGVTDGADDSDDKSS' A
#
# COMPACT_ATOMS: atom_id res chain seq x y z
N MET A 1 13.84 18.70 23.36
CA MET A 1 13.02 19.04 22.17
C MET A 1 12.42 17.74 21.67
N GLY A 2 11.11 17.57 21.81
CA GLY A 2 10.43 16.28 21.78
C GLY A 2 10.58 15.55 20.46
N SER A 3 11.17 14.36 20.52
CA SER A 3 10.90 13.33 19.53
C SER A 3 9.50 12.82 19.81
N LEU A 4 8.61 12.84 18.81
CA LEU A 4 7.34 12.11 18.84
C LEU A 4 7.65 10.70 19.33
N GLY A 5 7.36 10.44 20.60
CA GLY A 5 7.73 9.19 21.24
C GLY A 5 6.86 8.08 20.67
N THR A 6 7.33 6.84 20.81
CA THR A 6 6.53 5.67 20.45
C THR A 6 5.12 5.72 21.09
N GLY A 7 5.00 6.30 22.29
CA GLY A 7 3.71 6.51 22.97
C GLY A 7 2.75 7.46 22.24
N GLU A 8 3.22 8.60 21.73
CA GLU A 8 2.38 9.56 21.00
C GLU A 8 1.91 8.97 19.66
N LEU A 9 2.78 8.25 18.95
CA LEU A 9 2.42 7.55 17.72
C LEU A 9 1.36 6.48 17.96
N VAL A 10 1.46 5.72 19.05
CA VAL A 10 0.45 4.72 19.42
C VAL A 10 -0.90 5.38 19.73
N ILE A 11 -0.92 6.50 20.45
CA ILE A 11 -2.17 7.23 20.73
C ILE A 11 -2.83 7.72 19.45
N ILE A 12 -2.07 8.30 18.52
CA ILE A 12 -2.58 8.75 17.22
C ILE A 12 -3.14 7.56 16.43
N LEU A 13 -2.42 6.44 16.41
CA LEU A 13 -2.85 5.22 15.72
C LEU A 13 -4.15 4.66 16.31
N VAL A 14 -4.31 4.69 17.64
CA VAL A 14 -5.55 4.29 18.31
C VAL A 14 -6.71 5.21 17.94
N ILE A 15 -6.52 6.52 17.88
CA ILE A 15 -7.57 7.46 17.47
C ILE A 15 -8.01 7.19 16.02
N LEU A 16 -7.04 6.99 15.11
CA LEU A 16 -7.33 6.61 13.72
C LEU A 16 -8.08 5.28 13.64
N LEU A 17 -7.69 4.28 14.44
CA LEU A 17 -8.38 3.00 14.52
C LEU A 17 -9.81 3.11 15.06
N VAL A 18 -10.11 4.06 15.95
CA VAL A 18 -11.47 4.28 16.44
C VAL A 18 -12.35 4.94 15.38
N ILE A 19 -11.82 5.92 14.64
CA ILE A 19 -12.56 6.62 13.58
C ILE A 19 -12.78 5.72 12.36
N PHE A 20 -11.74 5.04 11.89
CA PHE A 20 -11.80 4.20 10.70
C PHE A 20 -12.25 2.76 11.01
N GLY A 21 -12.10 2.30 12.26
CA GLY A 21 -12.33 0.91 12.64
C GLY A 21 -11.12 0.01 12.31
N GLY A 22 -10.85 -0.98 13.16
CA GLY A 22 -9.72 -1.91 12.98
C GLY A 22 -9.75 -2.73 11.69
N SER A 23 -10.91 -2.86 11.06
CA SER A 23 -11.08 -3.56 9.78
C SER A 23 -10.79 -2.71 8.54
N GLN A 24 -10.75 -1.38 8.63
CA GLN A 24 -10.54 -0.53 7.44
C GLN A 24 -9.07 -0.49 7.00
N LEU A 25 -8.12 -0.42 7.93
CA LEU A 25 -6.70 -0.49 7.60
C LEU A 25 -6.31 -1.75 6.80
N PRO A 26 -6.68 -2.98 7.21
CA PRO A 26 -6.34 -4.18 6.45
C PRO A 26 -7.11 -4.27 5.11
N LYS A 27 -8.33 -3.72 5.03
CA LYS A 27 -9.08 -3.66 3.75
C LYS A 27 -8.39 -2.73 2.74
N LEU A 28 -7.98 -1.54 3.18
CA LEU A 28 -7.25 -0.58 2.36
C LEU A 28 -5.88 -1.12 1.93
N ALA A 29 -5.17 -1.79 2.84
CA ALA A 29 -3.89 -2.43 2.52
C ALA A 29 -4.06 -3.54 1.48
N ARG A 30 -5.11 -4.36 1.58
CA ARG A 30 -5.42 -5.40 0.58
C ARG A 30 -5.76 -4.79 -0.77
N SER A 31 -6.65 -3.80 -0.84
CA SER A 31 -7.02 -3.16 -2.11
C SER A 31 -5.84 -2.43 -2.75
N LEU A 32 -4.99 -1.78 -1.95
CA LEU A 32 -3.78 -1.12 -2.44
C LEU A 32 -2.76 -2.15 -2.93
N GLY A 33 -2.60 -3.28 -2.23
CA GLY A 33 -1.73 -4.38 -2.63
C GLY A 33 -2.16 -5.04 -3.94
N GLU A 34 -3.46 -5.28 -4.10
CA GLU A 34 -4.04 -5.78 -5.35
C GLU A 34 -3.82 -4.78 -6.50
N ALA A 35 -4.11 -3.50 -6.28
CA ALA A 35 -3.86 -2.45 -7.28
C ALA A 35 -2.39 -2.37 -7.67
N GLN A 36 -1.46 -2.45 -6.71
CA GLN A 36 -0.02 -2.40 -6.99
C GLN A 36 0.46 -3.65 -7.75
N LYS A 37 -0.11 -4.82 -7.44
CA LYS A 37 0.18 -6.09 -8.13
C LYS A 37 -0.27 -6.04 -9.59
N GLU A 38 -1.51 -5.61 -9.84
CA GLU A 38 -2.03 -5.47 -11.21
C GLU A 38 -1.30 -4.38 -11.99
N PHE A 39 -0.96 -3.25 -11.34
CA PHE A 39 -0.13 -2.21 -11.95
C PHE A 39 1.23 -2.74 -12.38
N LYS A 40 1.93 -3.46 -11.48
CA LYS A 40 3.24 -4.05 -11.80
C LYS A 40 3.15 -5.10 -12.90
N LYS A 41 2.10 -5.92 -12.89
CA LYS A 41 1.84 -6.91 -13.95
C LYS A 41 1.65 -6.24 -15.31
N GLY A 42 0.79 -5.22 -15.40
CA GLY A 42 0.55 -4.50 -16.66
C GLY A 42 1.80 -3.77 -17.19
N VAL A 43 2.64 -3.25 -16.30
CA VAL A 43 3.93 -2.62 -16.68
C VAL A 43 4.94 -3.66 -17.18
N THR A 44 5.02 -4.85 -16.55
CA THR A 44 5.91 -5.94 -17.01
C THR A 44 5.43 -6.55 -18.33
N ASP A 45 4.13 -6.83 -18.47
CA ASP A 45 3.55 -7.44 -19.68
C ASP A 45 3.70 -6.51 -20.90
N GLY A 46 3.53 -5.20 -20.68
CA GLY A 46 3.77 -4.19 -21.72
C GLY A 46 5.26 -3.92 -22.02
N ALA A 47 6.16 -4.30 -21.11
CA ALA A 47 7.61 -4.21 -21.33
C ALA A 47 8.15 -5.43 -22.11
N ASP A 48 7.66 -6.64 -21.81
CA ASP A 48 8.03 -7.88 -22.53
C ASP A 48 7.53 -7.88 -23.99
N ASP A 49 6.40 -7.23 -24.30
CA ASP A 49 5.87 -7.13 -25.67
C ASP A 49 6.71 -6.20 -26.61
N SER A 50 7.79 -5.60 -26.08
CA SER A 50 8.75 -4.80 -26.86
C SER A 50 10.02 -5.57 -27.27
N ASP A 51 10.27 -6.77 -26.73
CA ASP A 51 11.50 -7.53 -26.98
C ASP A 51 11.33 -8.74 -27.95
N ASP A 52 10.11 -9.06 -28.40
CA ASP A 52 9.80 -10.19 -29.31
C ASP A 52 9.41 -9.76 -30.75
N LYS A 53 10.04 -8.69 -31.27
CA LYS A 53 9.96 -8.28 -32.70
C LYS A 53 11.31 -8.00 -33.35
N SER A 54 12.34 -8.74 -32.97
CA SER A 54 13.63 -8.75 -33.68
C SER A 54 14.22 -10.16 -33.71
N SER A 55 13.58 -11.08 -34.44
CA SER A 55 14.17 -12.30 -34.99
C SER A 55 13.41 -12.73 -36.24
#